data_AF-A0A819DUM3-F1
#
_entry.id   AF-A0A819DUM3-F1
#
_cell.length_a   1.000
_cell.length_b   1.000
_cell.length_c   1.000
_cell.angle_alpha   90.00
_cell.angle_beta   90.00
_cell.angle_gamma   90.00
#
_symmetry.space_group_name_H-M   'P 1'
#
loop_
_entity.id
_entity.type
_entity.pdbx_description
1 polymer ?
#
loop_
_entity_poly.entity_id
_entity_poly.type
_entity_poly.pdbx_seq_one_letter_code
_entity_poly.pdbx_strand_id
1 'polypeptide(L)'
;MFFLIISFVLYFNVCFGHSLINTQSFPFIKETIATQSVQTDPDDPAIWIHPNQVELSLIIGTDKTARIGGLYVVDLNGKIIQRISNLDRPNNIDVEYGFKINETYSIDVVVVTERRKQRLRIFSINIRSRQLYEITGSHTYVFIDSNGHEAAPMGIGLYKRADDKKIYAIVSRKSGPRQGYLGQYELIWNRETIDLKFIRYFGNLQGSEIESIVVDDQLGFVYYSDEGYGIHKYNVDPNTNQNEQISFINTTNIWQGDSEGLALYTTSDKNGYLIITDQLEHG
;
A
#
# COMPACT_ATOMS: atom_id res chain seq x y z
N MET A 1 -20.80 56.08 41.48
CA MET A 1 -19.93 55.60 40.39
C MET A 1 -19.98 54.07 40.44
N PHE A 2 -20.97 53.47 39.76
CA PHE A 2 -21.23 52.03 39.81
C PHE A 2 -20.58 51.38 38.59
N PHE A 3 -19.63 50.47 38.83
CA PHE A 3 -19.02 49.64 37.80
C PHE A 3 -19.97 48.50 37.44
N LEU A 4 -20.32 48.42 36.15
CA LEU A 4 -21.04 47.29 35.57
C LEU A 4 -20.03 46.16 35.29
N ILE A 5 -20.09 45.07 36.05
CA ILE A 5 -19.32 43.86 35.78
C ILE A 5 -20.07 43.07 34.71
N ILE A 6 -19.54 43.04 33.48
CA ILE A 6 -19.99 42.12 32.43
C ILE A 6 -19.15 40.86 32.54
N SER A 7 -19.74 39.78 33.05
CA SER A 7 -19.11 38.47 33.09
C SER A 7 -19.35 37.77 31.76
N PHE A 8 -18.30 37.59 30.94
CA PHE A 8 -18.32 36.71 29.78
C PHE A 8 -18.08 35.27 30.26
N VAL A 9 -19.14 34.46 30.28
CA VAL A 9 -19.00 33.01 30.44
C VAL A 9 -18.69 32.43 29.05
N LEU A 10 -17.42 32.14 28.79
CA LEU A 10 -17.02 31.30 27.66
C LEU A 10 -17.42 29.85 27.98
N TYR A 11 -18.46 29.34 27.32
CA TYR A 11 -18.72 27.91 27.25
C TYR A 11 -17.71 27.26 26.31
N PHE A 12 -16.64 26.68 26.86
CA PHE A 12 -15.88 25.66 26.17
C PHE A 12 -16.76 24.40 26.11
N ASN A 13 -17.40 24.15 24.97
CA ASN A 13 -17.89 22.81 24.65
C ASN A 13 -16.67 21.94 24.38
N VAL A 14 -16.14 21.32 25.44
CA VAL A 14 -15.26 20.16 25.32
C VAL A 14 -16.17 19.04 24.82
N CYS A 15 -16.19 18.81 23.50
CA CYS A 15 -16.70 17.57 22.93
C CYS A 15 -15.80 16.43 23.43
N PHE A 16 -16.12 15.88 24.59
CA PHE A 16 -15.73 14.52 24.92
C PHE A 16 -16.44 13.63 23.90
N GLY A 17 -15.73 13.25 22.84
CA GLY A 17 -16.11 12.17 21.95
C GLY A 17 -16.15 10.88 22.76
N HIS A 18 -17.25 10.65 23.47
CA HIS A 18 -17.62 9.31 23.89
C HIS A 18 -17.77 8.50 22.61
N SER A 19 -16.89 7.53 22.41
CA SER A 19 -17.08 6.49 21.42
C SER A 19 -18.37 5.76 21.80
N LEU A 20 -19.48 6.16 21.19
CA LEU A 20 -20.59 5.25 21.00
C LEU A 20 -20.03 4.17 20.07
N ILE A 21 -19.44 3.12 20.64
CA ILE A 21 -19.37 1.83 19.95
C ILE A 21 -20.82 1.40 19.87
N ASN A 22 -21.47 1.86 18.81
CA ASN A 22 -22.80 1.43 18.46
C ASN A 22 -22.66 -0.09 18.28
N THR A 23 -23.34 -0.88 19.11
CA THR A 23 -23.43 -2.35 18.98
C THR A 23 -24.32 -2.71 17.79
N GLN A 24 -24.13 -1.99 16.69
CA GLN A 24 -24.78 -2.21 15.43
C GLN A 24 -24.14 -3.47 14.86
N SER A 25 -24.90 -4.56 14.83
CA SER A 25 -24.52 -5.72 14.06
C SER A 25 -24.45 -5.31 12.61
N PHE A 26 -23.23 -5.23 12.07
CA PHE A 26 -23.05 -5.08 10.63
C PHE A 26 -23.54 -6.37 9.96
N PRO A 27 -24.18 -6.28 8.78
CA PRO A 27 -24.55 -7.46 8.05
C PRO A 27 -23.28 -8.25 7.72
N PHE A 28 -23.28 -9.54 8.03
CA PHE A 28 -22.24 -10.44 7.57
C PHE A 28 -22.31 -10.51 6.04
N ILE A 29 -21.25 -10.08 5.37
CA ILE A 29 -21.13 -10.16 3.92
C ILE A 29 -20.46 -11.48 3.58
N LYS A 30 -21.20 -12.39 2.94
CA LYS A 30 -20.64 -13.64 2.43
C LYS A 30 -20.00 -13.41 1.06
N GLU A 31 -18.84 -14.00 0.86
CA GLU A 31 -18.19 -14.06 -0.44
C GLU A 31 -19.11 -14.72 -1.49
N THR A 32 -19.13 -14.17 -2.71
CA THR A 32 -19.88 -14.78 -3.82
C THR A 32 -19.01 -15.78 -4.59
N ILE A 33 -17.71 -15.51 -4.65
CA ILE A 33 -16.70 -16.33 -5.33
C ILE A 33 -15.44 -16.29 -4.46
N ALA A 34 -14.72 -17.41 -4.41
CA ALA A 34 -13.39 -17.50 -3.82
C ALA A 34 -12.37 -17.87 -4.90
N THR A 35 -11.12 -17.43 -4.74
CA THR A 35 -10.02 -17.85 -5.62
C THR A 35 -9.68 -19.32 -5.39
N GLN A 36 -9.07 -19.95 -6.39
CA GLN A 36 -8.39 -21.22 -6.20
C GLN A 36 -7.30 -21.04 -5.13
N SER A 37 -7.17 -22.02 -4.24
CA SER A 37 -6.15 -22.01 -3.20
C SER A 37 -4.75 -21.92 -3.81
N VAL A 38 -3.92 -21.06 -3.23
CA VAL A 38 -2.48 -21.03 -3.49
C VAL A 38 -1.80 -22.15 -2.71
N GLN A 39 -0.49 -22.29 -2.91
CA GLN A 39 0.25 -23.43 -2.37
C GLN A 39 0.40 -23.40 -0.84
N THR A 40 0.61 -22.21 -0.27
CA THR A 40 0.99 -22.08 1.14
C THR A 40 0.37 -20.88 1.84
N ASP A 41 1.02 -19.72 1.84
CA ASP A 41 0.77 -18.61 2.77
C ASP A 41 0.33 -17.37 1.95
N PRO A 42 -0.94 -17.32 1.48
CA PRO A 42 -1.46 -16.16 0.77
C PRO A 42 -1.44 -14.93 1.67
N ASP A 43 -1.07 -13.78 1.12
CA ASP A 43 -0.84 -12.57 1.92
C ASP A 43 -1.59 -11.35 1.37
N ASP A 44 -1.13 -10.81 0.24
CA ASP A 44 -1.59 -9.50 -0.23
C ASP A 44 -2.14 -9.57 -1.67
N PRO A 45 -3.35 -9.03 -1.93
CA PRO A 45 -3.91 -8.90 -3.26
C PRO A 45 -3.80 -7.48 -3.84
N ALA A 46 -3.53 -7.39 -5.14
CA ALA A 46 -3.76 -6.20 -5.94
C ALA A 46 -4.75 -6.48 -7.07
N ILE A 47 -5.55 -5.48 -7.45
CA ILE A 47 -6.55 -5.59 -8.51
C ILE A 47 -6.10 -4.79 -9.72
N TRP A 48 -5.94 -5.45 -10.86
CA TRP A 48 -5.74 -4.79 -12.14
C TRP A 48 -7.04 -4.76 -12.94
N ILE A 49 -7.51 -3.56 -13.28
CA ILE A 49 -8.71 -3.35 -14.08
C ILE A 49 -8.35 -3.35 -15.56
N HIS A 50 -8.94 -4.28 -16.31
CA HIS A 50 -8.71 -4.33 -17.75
C HIS A 50 -9.36 -3.12 -18.44
N PRO A 51 -8.62 -2.32 -19.23
CA PRO A 51 -9.03 -0.97 -19.60
C PRO A 51 -10.22 -0.91 -20.58
N ASN A 52 -10.49 -2.00 -21.30
CA ASN A 52 -11.57 -2.04 -22.31
C ASN A 52 -12.68 -3.07 -22.04
N GLN A 53 -12.49 -3.96 -21.06
CA GLN A 53 -13.32 -5.17 -20.82
C GLN A 53 -13.18 -5.56 -19.34
N VAL A 54 -13.95 -4.91 -18.46
CA VAL A 54 -13.78 -5.00 -16.99
C VAL A 54 -13.95 -6.43 -16.45
N GLU A 55 -14.70 -7.28 -17.14
CA GLU A 55 -14.87 -8.71 -16.85
C GLU A 55 -13.58 -9.53 -17.03
N LEU A 56 -12.60 -8.97 -17.76
CA LEU A 56 -11.28 -9.57 -17.96
C LEU A 56 -10.23 -9.10 -16.96
N SER A 57 -10.63 -8.29 -15.97
CA SER A 57 -9.75 -7.83 -14.88
C SER A 57 -9.15 -8.99 -14.09
N LEU A 58 -8.08 -8.68 -13.35
CA LEU A 58 -7.27 -9.66 -12.65
C LEU A 58 -7.15 -9.33 -11.18
N ILE A 59 -7.12 -10.37 -10.35
CA ILE A 59 -6.61 -10.31 -8.99
C ILE A 59 -5.20 -10.90 -9.04
N ILE A 60 -4.22 -10.20 -8.47
CA ILE A 60 -2.84 -10.63 -8.42
C ILE A 60 -2.46 -10.75 -6.95
N GLY A 61 -2.24 -11.97 -6.48
CA GLY A 61 -1.95 -12.26 -5.08
C GLY A 61 -0.52 -12.74 -4.87
N THR A 62 0.01 -12.50 -3.68
CA THR A 62 1.28 -13.07 -3.21
C THR A 62 1.05 -14.31 -2.34
N ASP A 63 1.96 -15.26 -2.44
CA ASP A 63 2.19 -16.31 -1.44
C ASP A 63 3.56 -16.07 -0.84
N LYS A 64 3.62 -15.68 0.43
CA LYS A 64 4.86 -15.21 1.05
C LYS A 64 5.80 -16.34 1.46
N THR A 65 5.53 -17.61 1.15
CA THR A 65 6.44 -18.68 1.58
C THR A 65 7.80 -18.59 0.88
N ALA A 66 8.89 -18.59 1.65
CA ALA A 66 10.23 -18.47 1.10
C ALA A 66 10.55 -19.63 0.13
N ARG A 67 11.08 -19.31 -1.05
CA ARG A 67 11.47 -20.24 -2.14
C ARG A 67 10.36 -21.10 -2.76
N ILE A 68 9.17 -21.14 -2.17
CA ILE A 68 8.03 -21.98 -2.61
C ILE A 68 6.86 -21.12 -3.07
N GLY A 69 6.64 -19.99 -2.39
CA GLY A 69 5.63 -19.01 -2.73
C GLY A 69 5.93 -18.27 -4.03
N GLY A 70 5.21 -17.20 -4.29
CA GLY A 70 5.29 -16.49 -5.56
C GLY A 70 4.11 -15.58 -5.83
N LEU A 71 3.92 -15.22 -7.10
CA LEU A 71 2.75 -14.47 -7.56
C LEU A 71 1.75 -15.40 -8.24
N TYR A 72 0.47 -15.14 -8.00
CA TYR A 72 -0.65 -15.83 -8.62
C TYR A 72 -1.53 -14.81 -9.31
N VAL A 73 -1.69 -14.95 -10.62
CA VAL A 73 -2.62 -14.15 -11.41
C VAL A 73 -3.91 -14.94 -11.53
N VAL A 74 -5.00 -14.33 -11.10
CA VAL A 74 -6.30 -14.96 -10.95
C VAL A 74 -7.33 -14.14 -11.73
N ASP A 75 -8.21 -14.82 -12.46
CA ASP A 75 -9.35 -14.15 -13.08
C ASP A 75 -10.50 -13.88 -12.09
N LEU A 76 -11.51 -13.10 -12.48
CA LEU A 76 -12.64 -12.78 -11.61
C LEU A 76 -13.55 -13.97 -11.27
N ASN A 77 -13.36 -15.14 -11.91
CA ASN A 77 -14.02 -16.39 -11.54
C ASN A 77 -13.21 -17.20 -10.51
N GLY A 78 -12.11 -16.64 -10.02
CA GLY A 78 -11.24 -17.27 -9.05
C GLY A 78 -10.23 -18.26 -9.64
N LYS A 79 -10.12 -18.39 -10.96
CA LYS A 79 -9.19 -19.34 -11.58
C LYS A 79 -7.79 -18.76 -11.71
N ILE A 80 -6.77 -19.49 -11.24
CA ILE A 80 -5.36 -19.15 -11.47
C ILE A 80 -5.05 -19.33 -12.97
N ILE A 81 -4.65 -18.25 -13.62
CA ILE A 81 -4.30 -18.22 -15.05
C ILE A 81 -2.79 -18.09 -15.28
N GLN A 82 -2.02 -17.71 -14.26
CA GLN A 82 -0.56 -17.70 -14.28
C GLN A 82 0.00 -17.83 -12.86
N ARG A 83 1.15 -18.49 -12.73
CA ARG A 83 1.96 -18.52 -11.51
C ARG A 83 3.40 -18.13 -11.82
N ILE A 84 3.97 -17.25 -11.02
CA ILE A 84 5.40 -16.87 -11.07
C ILE A 84 6.04 -17.35 -9.77
N SER A 85 6.97 -18.30 -9.86
CA SER A 85 7.50 -19.04 -8.69
C SER A 85 8.97 -18.75 -8.38
N ASN A 86 9.66 -17.95 -9.19
CA ASN A 86 11.06 -17.60 -8.99
C ASN A 86 11.21 -16.37 -8.07
N LEU A 87 10.52 -16.36 -6.91
CA LEU A 87 10.63 -15.34 -5.88
C LEU A 87 11.08 -15.96 -4.56
N ASP A 88 11.96 -15.28 -3.82
CA ASP A 88 12.36 -15.69 -2.47
C ASP A 88 11.72 -14.78 -1.41
N ARG A 89 10.63 -15.26 -0.81
CA ARG A 89 9.84 -14.56 0.22
C ARG A 89 9.28 -13.24 -0.33
N PRO A 90 8.39 -13.28 -1.35
CA PRO A 90 7.61 -12.08 -1.68
C PRO A 90 6.75 -11.67 -0.49
N ASN A 91 6.37 -10.41 -0.36
CA ASN A 91 5.46 -9.95 0.69
C ASN A 91 4.24 -9.23 0.06
N ASN A 92 4.25 -7.90 0.00
CA ASN A 92 3.16 -7.10 -0.54
C ASN A 92 3.35 -6.77 -2.02
N ILE A 93 2.23 -6.48 -2.68
CA ILE A 93 2.14 -6.23 -4.11
C ILE A 93 1.21 -5.06 -4.39
N ASP A 94 1.53 -4.25 -5.40
CA ASP A 94 0.64 -3.20 -5.85
C ASP A 94 0.71 -3.01 -7.37
N VAL A 95 -0.31 -2.35 -7.94
CA VAL A 95 -0.51 -2.14 -9.37
C VAL A 95 -0.66 -0.66 -9.65
N GLU A 96 0.02 -0.17 -10.68
CA GLU A 96 -0.14 1.19 -11.16
C GLU A 96 -0.22 1.25 -12.68
N TYR A 97 -1.01 2.19 -13.18
CA TYR A 97 -1.41 2.27 -14.58
C TYR A 97 -0.66 3.36 -15.34
N GLY A 98 -0.34 3.07 -16.60
CA GLY A 98 0.18 4.08 -17.53
C GLY A 98 1.59 4.59 -17.21
N PHE A 99 2.47 3.72 -16.70
CA PHE A 99 3.91 3.99 -16.61
C PHE A 99 4.46 4.36 -17.99
N LYS A 100 4.99 5.57 -18.13
CA LYS A 100 5.52 6.06 -19.42
C LYS A 100 6.86 5.40 -19.73
N ILE A 101 6.93 4.70 -20.85
CA ILE A 101 8.18 4.23 -21.45
C ILE A 101 8.78 5.34 -22.32
N ASN A 102 7.92 6.06 -23.04
CA ASN A 102 8.25 7.26 -23.79
C ASN A 102 6.99 8.15 -23.92
N GLU A 103 7.05 9.18 -24.76
CA GLU A 103 5.95 10.15 -24.93
C GLU A 103 4.63 9.54 -25.46
N THR A 104 4.68 8.44 -26.20
CA THR A 104 3.50 7.84 -26.85
C THR A 104 3.17 6.44 -26.37
N TYR A 105 4.07 5.80 -25.63
CA TYR A 105 3.91 4.43 -25.17
C TYR A 105 4.01 4.35 -23.65
N SER A 106 3.00 3.72 -23.06
CA SER A 106 2.92 3.43 -21.63
C SER A 106 2.47 1.99 -21.40
N ILE A 107 2.76 1.49 -20.22
CA ILE A 107 2.39 0.14 -19.75
C ILE A 107 1.82 0.23 -18.34
N ASP A 108 0.99 -0.74 -17.97
CA ASP A 108 0.62 -0.94 -16.58
C ASP A 108 1.68 -1.83 -15.92
N VAL A 109 2.00 -1.53 -14.66
CA VAL A 109 3.05 -2.18 -13.91
C VAL A 109 2.51 -2.81 -12.64
N VAL A 110 3.09 -3.95 -12.29
CA VAL A 110 2.90 -4.65 -11.02
C VAL A 110 4.24 -4.64 -10.30
N VAL A 111 4.25 -4.24 -9.03
CA VAL A 111 5.48 -4.19 -8.23
C VAL A 111 5.28 -4.97 -6.94
N VAL A 112 6.20 -5.87 -6.64
CA VAL A 112 6.19 -6.70 -5.43
C VAL A 112 7.52 -6.57 -4.70
N THR A 113 7.48 -6.59 -3.37
CA THR A 113 8.68 -6.67 -2.53
C THR A 113 9.21 -8.11 -2.50
N GLU A 114 10.49 -8.32 -2.80
CA GLU A 114 11.17 -9.62 -2.67
C GLU A 114 12.13 -9.59 -1.47
N ARG A 115 11.60 -9.94 -0.30
CA ARG A 115 12.22 -9.68 1.00
C ARG A 115 13.62 -10.27 1.14
N ARG A 116 13.82 -11.54 0.75
CA ARG A 116 15.13 -12.20 0.89
C ARG A 116 16.13 -11.84 -0.19
N LYS A 117 15.73 -11.00 -1.16
CA LYS A 117 16.61 -10.44 -2.20
C LYS A 117 16.78 -8.93 -2.08
N GLN A 118 16.23 -8.28 -1.05
CA GLN A 118 16.38 -6.85 -0.79
C GLN A 118 15.98 -5.99 -2.02
N ARG A 119 14.94 -6.38 -2.76
CA ARG A 119 14.62 -5.68 -4.02
C ARG A 119 13.15 -5.64 -4.31
N LEU A 120 12.78 -4.77 -5.23
CA LEU A 120 11.49 -4.82 -5.89
C LEU A 120 11.58 -5.67 -7.16
N ARG A 121 10.55 -6.47 -7.40
CA ARG A 121 10.31 -7.15 -8.68
C ARG A 121 9.20 -6.42 -9.40
N ILE A 122 9.42 -6.15 -10.68
CA ILE A 122 8.57 -5.30 -11.50
C ILE A 122 8.16 -6.09 -12.74
N PHE A 123 6.86 -6.09 -13.01
CA PHE A 123 6.25 -6.80 -14.13
C PHE A 123 5.38 -5.85 -14.94
N SER A 124 5.33 -6.04 -16.25
CA SER A 124 4.31 -5.44 -17.11
C SER A 124 3.14 -6.39 -17.29
N ILE A 125 1.96 -5.84 -17.58
CA ILE A 125 0.74 -6.62 -17.83
C ILE A 125 0.43 -6.60 -19.32
N ASN A 126 0.36 -7.78 -19.96
CA ASN A 126 -0.12 -7.87 -21.33
C ASN A 126 -1.65 -7.90 -21.35
N ILE A 127 -2.25 -6.83 -21.88
CA ILE A 127 -3.72 -6.68 -21.96
C ILE A 127 -4.43 -7.84 -22.68
N ARG A 128 -3.81 -8.45 -23.71
CA ARG A 128 -4.46 -9.50 -24.50
C ARG A 128 -4.34 -10.87 -23.85
N SER A 129 -3.12 -11.25 -23.46
CA SER A 129 -2.88 -12.57 -22.86
C SER A 129 -3.24 -12.61 -21.38
N ARG A 130 -3.39 -11.44 -20.74
CA ARG A 130 -3.63 -11.28 -19.29
C ARG A 130 -2.55 -11.94 -18.45
N GLN A 131 -1.30 -11.85 -18.94
CA GLN A 131 -0.13 -12.41 -18.27
C GLN A 131 0.84 -11.29 -17.90
N LEU A 132 1.52 -11.50 -16.78
CA LEU A 132 2.62 -10.70 -16.29
C LEU A 132 3.93 -11.11 -16.98
N TYR A 133 4.72 -10.11 -17.36
CA TYR A 133 6.06 -10.27 -17.93
C TYR A 133 7.06 -9.51 -17.10
N GLU A 134 8.09 -10.20 -16.62
CA GLU A 134 9.12 -9.58 -15.79
C GLU A 134 9.93 -8.55 -16.62
N ILE A 135 10.02 -7.35 -16.08
CA ILE A 135 10.80 -6.23 -16.61
C ILE A 135 11.65 -5.60 -15.50
N THR A 136 12.08 -6.42 -14.54
CA THR A 136 12.92 -6.00 -13.42
C THR A 136 14.33 -5.66 -13.91
N GLY A 137 14.80 -4.44 -13.65
CA GLY A 137 16.14 -4.00 -13.98
C GLY A 137 17.21 -4.50 -13.03
N SER A 138 18.46 -4.09 -13.25
CA SER A 138 19.59 -4.48 -12.41
C SER A 138 19.73 -3.67 -11.13
N HIS A 139 19.08 -2.50 -11.05
CA HIS A 139 19.15 -1.58 -9.92
C HIS A 139 17.79 -1.43 -9.23
N THR A 140 17.26 -2.53 -8.71
CA THR A 140 15.98 -2.53 -7.97
C THR A 140 16.12 -2.80 -6.48
N TYR A 141 17.34 -2.68 -5.95
CA TYR A 141 17.60 -2.83 -4.52
C TYR A 141 17.03 -1.66 -3.72
N VAL A 142 16.52 -1.98 -2.54
CA VAL A 142 15.95 -1.01 -1.58
C VAL A 142 16.74 -1.05 -0.28
N PHE A 143 16.74 0.07 0.46
CA PHE A 143 17.43 0.19 1.75
C PHE A 143 18.91 -0.19 1.66
N ILE A 144 19.59 0.25 0.59
CA ILE A 144 20.96 -0.17 0.25
C ILE A 144 22.02 0.26 1.28
N ASP A 145 21.66 1.21 2.14
CA ASP A 145 22.45 1.70 3.27
C ASP A 145 22.18 0.93 4.59
N SER A 146 21.27 -0.04 4.56
CA SER A 146 20.86 -0.87 5.69
C SER A 146 21.25 -2.34 5.47
N ASN A 147 21.16 -3.16 6.52
CA ASN A 147 21.47 -4.60 6.46
C ASN A 147 20.46 -5.44 7.24
N GLY A 148 20.43 -6.75 6.99
CA GLY A 148 19.61 -7.69 7.76
C GLY A 148 18.11 -7.37 7.67
N HIS A 149 17.43 -7.34 8.81
CA HIS A 149 15.99 -7.03 8.86
C HIS A 149 15.67 -5.57 8.48
N GLU A 150 16.60 -4.63 8.69
CA GLU A 150 16.41 -3.24 8.27
C GLU A 150 16.50 -3.01 6.77
N ALA A 151 17.11 -3.97 6.08
CA ALA A 151 17.17 -4.03 4.62
C ALA A 151 16.05 -4.88 4.00
N ALA A 152 15.26 -5.60 4.81
CA ALA A 152 14.31 -6.58 4.32
C ALA A 152 12.96 -5.91 3.99
N PRO A 153 12.59 -5.68 2.72
CA PRO A 153 11.35 -4.99 2.38
C PRO A 153 10.11 -5.81 2.75
N MET A 154 9.05 -5.10 3.12
CA MET A 154 7.76 -5.66 3.57
C MET A 154 6.62 -5.08 2.71
N GLY A 155 5.93 -4.08 3.23
CA GLY A 155 4.85 -3.33 2.59
C GLY A 155 5.28 -2.54 1.38
N ILE A 156 4.35 -2.36 0.44
CA ILE A 156 4.50 -1.48 -0.70
C ILE A 156 3.19 -0.77 -1.03
N GLY A 157 3.29 0.49 -1.45
CA GLY A 157 2.25 1.20 -2.19
C GLY A 157 2.87 2.01 -3.33
N LEU A 158 2.17 2.11 -4.46
CA LEU A 158 2.58 2.86 -5.63
C LEU A 158 1.89 4.22 -5.69
N TYR A 159 2.63 5.23 -6.12
CA TYR A 159 2.16 6.58 -6.31
C TYR A 159 2.42 7.03 -7.74
N LYS A 160 1.40 7.39 -8.49
CA LYS A 160 1.54 8.09 -9.77
C LYS A 160 1.28 9.57 -9.61
N ARG A 161 2.33 10.37 -9.80
CA ARG A 161 2.22 11.82 -9.72
C ARG A 161 1.39 12.38 -10.88
N ALA A 162 0.43 13.25 -10.56
CA ALA A 162 -0.50 13.81 -11.52
C ALA A 162 0.18 14.62 -12.64
N ASP A 163 1.20 15.41 -12.32
CA ASP A 163 1.79 16.39 -13.23
C ASP A 163 2.61 15.74 -14.36
N ASP A 164 3.52 14.83 -14.02
CA ASP A 164 4.46 14.22 -14.97
C ASP A 164 4.22 12.73 -15.22
N LYS A 165 3.29 12.12 -14.48
CA LYS A 165 2.98 10.68 -14.52
C LYS A 165 4.13 9.77 -14.11
N LYS A 166 5.10 10.31 -13.36
CA LYS A 166 6.13 9.48 -12.72
C LYS A 166 5.49 8.59 -11.67
N ILE A 167 5.98 7.36 -11.59
CA ILE A 167 5.55 6.38 -10.60
C ILE A 167 6.65 6.24 -9.55
N TYR A 168 6.23 6.21 -8.29
CA TYR A 168 7.09 6.00 -7.13
C TYR A 168 6.60 4.78 -6.34
N ALA A 169 7.52 3.96 -5.85
CA ALA A 169 7.25 2.95 -4.85
C ALA A 169 7.56 3.49 -3.45
N ILE A 170 6.61 3.33 -2.54
CA ILE A 170 6.75 3.60 -1.11
C ILE A 170 6.87 2.24 -0.46
N VAL A 171 7.99 1.97 0.19
CA VAL A 171 8.36 0.64 0.67
C VAL A 171 8.65 0.71 2.15
N SER A 172 8.11 -0.22 2.93
CA SER A 172 8.50 -0.44 4.33
C SER A 172 9.45 -1.63 4.46
N ARG A 173 9.87 -1.92 5.69
CA ARG A 173 10.92 -2.90 6.01
C ARG A 173 10.56 -3.67 7.28
N LYS A 174 11.17 -4.83 7.50
CA LYS A 174 10.82 -5.69 8.66
C LYS A 174 11.11 -5.03 10.01
N SER A 175 12.17 -4.23 10.06
CA SER A 175 12.53 -3.44 11.23
C SER A 175 13.22 -2.18 10.76
N GLY A 176 13.37 -1.17 11.60
CA GLY A 176 14.01 0.05 11.17
C GLY A 176 13.98 1.17 12.23
N PRO A 177 14.52 2.34 11.88
CA PRO A 177 14.52 3.51 12.75
C PRO A 177 13.10 4.04 13.00
N ARG A 178 12.90 4.66 14.16
CA ARG A 178 11.61 5.28 14.53
C ARG A 178 11.20 6.47 13.64
N GLN A 179 12.14 7.03 12.88
CA GLN A 179 11.94 8.10 11.92
C GLN A 179 12.60 7.71 10.59
N GLY A 180 11.98 8.10 9.48
CA GLY A 180 12.46 7.71 8.16
C GLY A 180 12.24 6.22 7.87
N TYR A 181 11.20 5.60 8.44
CA TYR A 181 10.99 4.16 8.34
C TYR A 181 10.71 3.71 6.89
N LEU A 182 9.96 4.52 6.14
CA LEU A 182 9.61 4.25 4.75
C LEU A 182 10.67 4.78 3.79
N GLY A 183 10.99 3.99 2.76
CA GLY A 183 11.78 4.43 1.62
C GLY A 183 10.89 4.77 0.43
N GLN A 184 11.20 5.86 -0.27
CA GLN A 184 10.55 6.23 -1.53
C GLN A 184 11.52 6.12 -2.70
N TYR A 185 11.08 5.46 -3.77
CA TYR A 185 11.89 5.18 -4.96
C TYR A 185 11.12 5.51 -6.23
N GLU A 186 11.71 6.31 -7.13
CA GLU A 186 11.15 6.57 -8.47
C GLU A 186 11.44 5.35 -9.37
N LEU A 187 10.43 4.88 -10.11
CA LEU A 187 10.61 3.88 -11.17
C LEU A 187 11.15 4.57 -12.42
N ILE A 188 12.26 4.07 -12.94
CA ILE A 188 12.97 4.64 -14.09
C ILE A 188 13.02 3.62 -15.22
N TRP A 189 12.50 3.98 -16.39
CA TRP A 189 12.65 3.16 -17.58
C TRP A 189 14.12 3.12 -18.02
N ASN A 190 14.67 1.93 -18.14
CA ASN A 190 16.03 1.65 -18.61
C ASN A 190 15.98 0.61 -19.72
N ARG A 191 15.85 1.09 -20.96
CA ARG A 191 15.79 0.32 -22.22
C ARG A 191 14.61 -0.64 -22.34
N GLU A 192 14.66 -1.77 -21.64
CA GLU A 192 13.66 -2.84 -21.67
C GLU A 192 13.17 -3.21 -20.26
N THR A 193 13.79 -2.62 -19.23
CA THR A 193 13.54 -2.92 -17.82
C THR A 193 13.30 -1.64 -17.02
N ILE A 194 12.82 -1.77 -15.79
CA ILE A 194 12.65 -0.67 -14.85
C ILE A 194 13.67 -0.80 -13.71
N ASP A 195 14.43 0.26 -13.50
CA ASP A 195 15.33 0.43 -12.35
C ASP A 195 14.66 1.35 -11.31
N LEU A 196 15.24 1.42 -10.11
CA LEU A 196 14.82 2.31 -9.04
C LEU A 196 15.83 3.42 -8.82
N LYS A 197 15.32 4.63 -8.59
CA LYS A 197 16.09 5.76 -8.09
C LYS A 197 15.58 6.13 -6.70
N PHE A 198 16.43 6.01 -5.69
CA PHE A 198 16.09 6.46 -4.34
C PHE A 198 15.81 7.97 -4.30
N ILE A 199 14.76 8.35 -3.56
CA ILE A 199 14.30 9.74 -3.44
C ILE A 199 14.45 10.26 -2.01
N ARG A 200 13.83 9.59 -1.03
CA ARG A 200 13.87 10.00 0.38
C ARG A 200 13.53 8.86 1.33
N TYR A 201 13.94 9.03 2.58
CA TYR A 201 13.33 8.35 3.72
C TYR A 201 12.36 9.29 4.43
N PHE A 202 11.22 8.76 4.87
CA PHE A 202 10.20 9.50 5.60
C PHE A 202 9.32 8.54 6.44
N GLY A 203 8.33 9.07 7.15
CA GLY A 203 7.43 8.26 7.97
C GLY A 203 8.01 7.90 9.34
N ASN A 204 7.17 7.99 10.35
CA ASN A 204 7.46 7.61 11.73
C ASN A 204 6.90 6.22 12.04
N LEU A 205 7.58 5.51 12.93
CA LEU A 205 7.12 4.26 13.54
C LEU A 205 7.15 4.43 15.07
N GLN A 206 6.04 4.16 15.74
CA GLN A 206 5.90 4.12 17.20
C GLN A 206 5.55 2.71 17.70
N GLY A 207 4.78 1.94 16.93
CA GLY A 207 4.39 0.55 17.19
C GLY A 207 5.47 -0.46 16.82
N SER A 208 5.07 -1.59 16.23
CA SER A 208 5.96 -2.71 15.90
C SER A 208 6.51 -2.65 14.48
N GLU A 209 5.62 -2.57 13.50
CA GLU A 209 5.92 -2.74 12.09
C GLU A 209 4.91 -1.98 11.22
N ILE A 210 5.28 -1.77 9.96
CA ILE A 210 4.39 -1.25 8.92
C ILE A 210 4.43 -2.24 7.77
N GLU A 211 3.42 -3.10 7.63
CA GLU A 211 3.22 -3.90 6.41
C GLU A 211 2.23 -3.21 5.45
N SER A 212 1.21 -2.54 5.99
CA SER A 212 0.12 -2.02 5.17
C SER A 212 0.30 -0.55 4.79
N ILE A 213 0.34 -0.30 3.48
CA ILE A 213 0.53 1.01 2.85
C ILE A 213 -0.50 1.17 1.75
N VAL A 214 -1.21 2.30 1.71
CA VAL A 214 -2.08 2.66 0.59
C VAL A 214 -1.85 4.11 0.19
N VAL A 215 -1.88 4.36 -1.11
CA VAL A 215 -1.65 5.70 -1.67
C VAL A 215 -2.92 6.19 -2.34
N ASP A 216 -3.26 7.45 -2.07
CA ASP A 216 -4.25 8.22 -2.80
C ASP A 216 -3.53 9.10 -3.82
N ASP A 217 -3.46 8.64 -5.07
CA ASP A 217 -2.88 9.36 -6.19
C ASP A 217 -3.51 10.73 -6.40
N GLN A 218 -4.84 10.80 -6.28
CA GLN A 218 -5.64 11.96 -6.64
C GLN A 218 -5.45 13.10 -5.63
N LEU A 219 -5.37 12.74 -4.35
CA LEU A 219 -5.16 13.71 -3.27
C LEU A 219 -3.68 13.88 -2.89
N GLY A 220 -2.79 13.02 -3.37
CA GLY A 220 -1.35 13.10 -3.10
C GLY A 220 -0.98 12.68 -1.68
N PHE A 221 -1.69 11.70 -1.12
CA PHE A 221 -1.45 11.22 0.24
C PHE A 221 -1.05 9.76 0.28
N VAL A 222 -0.19 9.42 1.24
CA VAL A 222 0.06 8.03 1.63
C VAL A 222 -0.45 7.82 3.05
N TYR A 223 -1.13 6.70 3.24
CA TYR A 223 -1.59 6.20 4.51
C TYR A 223 -0.85 4.89 4.80
N TYR A 224 -0.42 4.72 6.04
CA TYR A 224 0.19 3.46 6.45
C TYR A 224 -0.20 3.11 7.87
N SER A 225 -0.31 1.80 8.12
CA SER A 225 -0.67 1.24 9.41
C SER A 225 0.60 0.99 10.21
N ASP A 226 0.73 1.65 11.36
CA ASP A 226 1.74 1.36 12.37
C ASP A 226 1.11 0.41 13.39
N GLU A 227 1.42 -0.88 13.27
CA GLU A 227 0.79 -1.97 14.01
C GLU A 227 0.85 -1.74 15.53
N GLY A 228 -0.30 -1.91 16.18
CA GLY A 228 -0.46 -1.66 17.61
C GLY A 228 -0.48 -0.18 18.01
N TYR A 229 -0.44 0.76 17.05
CA TYR A 229 -0.44 2.19 17.33
C TYR A 229 -1.54 2.97 16.60
N GLY A 230 -1.48 3.04 15.28
CA GLY A 230 -2.41 3.87 14.50
C GLY A 230 -2.06 4.05 13.04
N ILE A 231 -2.91 4.79 12.35
CA ILE A 231 -2.73 5.08 10.92
C ILE A 231 -2.18 6.47 10.76
N HIS A 232 -1.08 6.54 10.03
CA HIS A 232 -0.38 7.77 9.73
C HIS A 232 -0.78 8.28 8.36
N LYS A 233 -0.79 9.60 8.18
CA LYS A 233 -1.01 10.27 6.89
C LYS A 233 0.13 11.23 6.58
N TYR A 234 0.71 11.10 5.39
CA TYR A 234 1.80 11.96 4.89
C TYR A 234 1.53 12.43 3.46
N ASN A 235 2.19 13.52 3.08
CA ASN A 235 2.28 13.95 1.68
C ASN A 235 3.19 12.98 0.91
N VAL A 236 2.68 12.36 -0.14
CA VAL A 236 3.44 11.35 -0.89
C VAL A 236 4.33 11.98 -1.96
N ASP A 237 3.94 13.14 -2.51
CA ASP A 237 4.72 13.81 -3.55
C ASP A 237 6.05 14.36 -2.97
N PRO A 238 7.21 13.88 -3.45
CA PRO A 238 8.50 14.35 -2.97
C PRO A 238 8.77 15.83 -3.28
N ASN A 239 8.06 16.44 -4.25
CA ASN A 239 8.26 17.85 -4.60
C ASN A 239 7.73 18.82 -3.54
N THR A 240 6.85 18.36 -2.64
CA THR A 240 6.25 19.21 -1.61
C THR A 240 7.27 19.64 -0.54
N ASN A 241 8.41 18.93 -0.42
CA ASN A 241 9.37 19.06 0.68
C ASN A 241 8.74 18.96 2.09
N GLN A 242 7.52 18.42 2.18
CA GLN A 242 6.81 18.19 3.43
C GLN A 242 6.97 16.72 3.83
N ASN A 243 8.00 16.45 4.63
CA ASN A 243 8.23 15.12 5.21
C ASN A 243 7.52 14.94 6.56
N GLU A 244 6.75 15.94 6.99
CA GLU A 244 6.04 15.92 8.27
C GLU A 244 4.70 15.19 8.15
N GLN A 245 4.27 14.62 9.27
CA GLN A 245 2.98 13.97 9.38
C GLN A 245 1.86 15.00 9.27
N ILE A 246 0.90 14.74 8.39
CA ILE A 246 -0.26 15.60 8.19
C ILE A 246 -1.31 15.32 9.25
N SER A 247 -1.62 14.05 9.48
CA SER A 247 -2.60 13.62 10.46
C SER A 247 -2.32 12.22 10.94
N PHE A 248 -3.01 11.83 12.01
CA PHE A 248 -2.93 10.53 12.64
C PHE A 248 -4.31 10.09 13.08
N ILE A 249 -4.64 8.83 12.82
CA ILE A 249 -5.83 8.17 13.34
C ILE A 249 -5.34 7.20 14.41
N ASN A 250 -5.63 7.53 15.66
CA ASN A 250 -5.35 6.62 16.76
C ASN A 250 -6.31 5.44 16.68
N THR A 251 -5.77 4.23 16.54
CA THR A 251 -6.54 3.00 16.48
C THR A 251 -6.41 2.14 17.74
N THR A 252 -5.66 2.62 18.73
CA THR A 252 -5.49 1.92 20.01
C THR A 252 -6.86 1.73 20.67
N ASN A 253 -7.19 0.48 21.01
CA ASN A 253 -8.48 0.06 21.57
C ASN A 253 -9.70 0.17 20.63
N ILE A 254 -9.50 0.37 19.33
CA ILE A 254 -10.58 0.27 18.32
C ILE A 254 -10.67 -1.16 17.78
N TRP A 255 -9.51 -1.80 17.59
CA TRP A 255 -9.35 -3.11 16.97
C TRP A 255 -9.02 -4.18 18.02
N GLN A 256 -9.34 -5.44 17.72
CA GLN A 256 -9.02 -6.58 18.58
C GLN A 256 -7.68 -7.22 18.25
N GLY A 257 -7.28 -7.20 16.98
CA GLY A 257 -6.05 -7.77 16.48
C GLY A 257 -5.16 -6.75 15.78
N ASP A 258 -4.34 -7.24 14.86
CA ASP A 258 -3.34 -6.42 14.17
C ASP A 258 -4.01 -5.66 13.02
N SER A 259 -3.70 -4.37 12.94
CA SER A 259 -4.18 -3.50 11.86
C SER A 259 -3.36 -3.74 10.60
N GLU A 260 -3.83 -4.68 9.80
CA GLU A 260 -3.18 -5.12 8.56
C GLU A 260 -3.72 -4.33 7.35
N GLY A 261 -4.08 -5.04 6.27
CA GLY A 261 -4.36 -4.49 4.94
C GLY A 261 -5.11 -3.17 4.95
N LEU A 262 -4.59 -2.22 4.17
CA LEU A 262 -5.22 -0.93 3.92
C LEU A 262 -5.69 -0.85 2.46
N ALA A 263 -6.89 -0.30 2.25
CA ALA A 263 -7.40 -0.03 0.92
C ALA A 263 -8.17 1.29 0.89
N LEU A 264 -8.25 1.91 -0.30
CA LEU A 264 -9.10 3.07 -0.54
C LEU A 264 -10.29 2.66 -1.39
N TYR A 265 -11.48 3.03 -0.93
CA TYR A 265 -12.71 2.95 -1.72
C TYR A 265 -13.19 4.36 -2.06
N THR A 266 -12.87 4.81 -3.27
CA THR A 266 -13.22 6.15 -3.76
C THR A 266 -14.69 6.19 -4.21
N THR A 267 -15.46 7.16 -3.70
CA THR A 267 -16.85 7.41 -4.13
C THR A 267 -16.99 8.65 -5.02
N SER A 268 -15.97 9.51 -5.03
CA SER A 268 -15.82 10.67 -5.91
C SER A 268 -14.38 11.17 -5.86
N ASP A 269 -14.05 12.21 -6.62
CA ASP A 269 -12.73 12.84 -6.67
C ASP A 269 -12.12 13.28 -5.32
N LYS A 270 -12.96 13.46 -4.30
CA LYS A 270 -12.54 13.99 -2.99
C LYS A 270 -13.14 13.23 -1.81
N ASN A 271 -13.96 12.21 -2.06
CA ASN A 271 -14.64 11.45 -1.01
C ASN A 271 -14.45 9.96 -1.24
N GLY A 272 -14.39 9.24 -0.14
CA GLY A 272 -14.20 7.80 -0.13
C GLY A 272 -14.04 7.31 1.29
N TYR A 273 -13.60 6.07 1.39
CA TYR A 273 -13.37 5.39 2.65
C TYR A 273 -11.95 4.82 2.64
N LEU A 274 -11.27 4.96 3.78
CA LEU A 274 -10.14 4.12 4.11
C LEU A 274 -10.68 2.84 4.75
N ILE A 275 -10.40 1.71 4.12
CA ILE A 275 -10.75 0.37 4.59
C ILE A 275 -9.52 -0.20 5.27
N ILE A 276 -9.72 -0.85 6.41
CA ILE A 276 -8.67 -1.41 7.27
C ILE A 276 -9.10 -2.81 7.65
N THR A 277 -8.20 -3.78 7.57
CA THR A 277 -8.42 -5.12 8.10
C THR A 277 -7.96 -5.20 9.55
N ASP A 278 -8.86 -5.67 10.43
CA ASP A 278 -8.55 -6.06 11.81
C ASP A 278 -8.26 -7.57 11.82
N GLN A 279 -6.98 -7.96 11.77
CA GLN A 279 -6.57 -9.36 11.67
C GLN A 279 -6.58 -10.04 13.04
N LEU A 280 -7.52 -10.97 13.22
CA LEU A 280 -7.64 -11.75 14.45
C LEU A 280 -6.81 -13.04 14.37
N GLU A 281 -6.24 -13.48 15.49
CA GLU A 281 -5.41 -14.70 15.60
C GLU A 281 -6.13 -15.99 15.14
N HIS A 282 -7.47 -15.97 15.05
CA HIS A 282 -8.32 -17.11 14.66
C HIS A 282 -9.39 -16.74 13.62
N GLY A 283 -9.22 -15.61 12.92
CA GLY A 283 -10.18 -15.05 11.95
C GLY A 283 -10.00 -15.56 10.52
#